data_AF-A0A3M1FLY1-F1
#
_entry.id   AF-A0A3M1FLY1-F1
#
_cell.length_a   1.000
_cell.length_b   1.000
_cell.length_c   1.000
_cell.angle_alpha   90.00
_cell.angle_beta   90.00
_cell.angle_gamma   90.00
#
_symmetry.space_group_name_H-M   'P 1'
#
loop_
_entity.id
_entity.type
_entity.pdbx_description
1 polymer ?
#
loop_
_entity_poly.entity_id
_entity_poly.type
_entity_poly.pdbx_seq_one_letter_code
_entity_poly.pdbx_strand_id
1 'polypeptide(L)'
;AFLFPARMGGRMEEMMPGAVFAMPVMPGGMGMQQQGRTEEAGSITIITVQRAPSVWGDRLTFEDPTEDRRANRPARTPEANPPLLRFVYGDNSTPTETIRSDRTVTIAITEGESQDVVGYVELSNGPAFALESLRTVKRALLAAGLGVGLLAAIIGLVVSRSLTAPIQALARAAAQMGDGDLSARAQVKGEDEIGGLARQFNYMAESLQASFTELAAERDALRRFIADASHELRTPITALKTFVELLRGPAAQDPAAQAEFLAESAAQLDRLEWITANLLDLSRLDAHLVELDLEPVDAGDLLASVIAPFRPLTQDRSVEIVQEEPPGGTVLTCDRGRMEIALRNLADNA
;
A
#
# COMPACT_ATOMS: atom_id res chain seq x y z
N ALA A 1 -89.16 -11.60 8.90
CA ALA A 1 -89.10 -11.81 10.37
C ALA A 1 -87.62 -11.97 10.74
N PHE A 2 -86.99 -10.90 11.22
CA PHE A 2 -86.32 -10.78 12.55
C PHE A 2 -85.26 -11.89 12.78
N LEU A 3 -83.97 -11.68 13.06
CA LEU A 3 -83.18 -10.54 13.58
C LEU A 3 -81.69 -10.78 13.25
N PHE A 4 -80.97 -9.71 12.93
CA PHE A 4 -79.51 -9.65 12.97
C PHE A 4 -78.99 -9.78 14.42
N PRO A 5 -77.81 -10.36 14.62
CA PRO A 5 -76.84 -9.81 15.56
C PRO A 5 -75.66 -9.27 14.74
N ALA A 6 -75.65 -7.96 14.50
CA ALA A 6 -74.50 -7.28 13.94
C ALA A 6 -73.38 -7.27 14.99
N ARG A 7 -72.33 -8.05 14.73
CA ARG A 7 -70.97 -7.78 15.22
C ARG A 7 -70.61 -6.34 14.82
N MET A 8 -70.55 -5.40 15.75
CA MET A 8 -69.77 -4.17 15.57
C MET A 8 -68.54 -4.23 16.46
N GLY A 9 -67.53 -4.95 15.97
CA GLY A 9 -66.16 -4.82 16.42
C GLY A 9 -65.38 -4.18 15.27
N GLY A 10 -65.38 -2.85 15.18
CA GLY A 10 -64.56 -2.11 14.24
C GLY A 10 -63.30 -1.60 14.94
N ARG A 11 -62.12 -1.94 14.41
CA ARG A 11 -60.86 -1.35 14.87
C ARG A 11 -60.76 0.09 14.37
N MET A 12 -60.10 0.96 15.14
CA MET A 12 -59.91 2.38 14.83
C MET A 12 -59.17 2.63 13.48
N GLU A 13 -58.49 1.61 12.95
CA GLU A 13 -57.82 1.63 11.64
C GLU A 13 -58.77 1.55 10.43
N GLU A 14 -60.05 1.16 10.59
CA GLU A 14 -61.02 1.01 9.48
C GLU A 14 -61.89 2.26 9.23
N MET A 15 -61.60 3.39 9.89
CA MET A 15 -62.42 4.60 9.80
C MET A 15 -62.17 5.41 8.52
N MET A 16 -63.13 5.38 7.59
CA MET A 16 -63.16 6.27 6.42
C MET A 16 -63.38 7.75 6.82
N PRO A 17 -62.85 8.73 6.07
CA PRO A 17 -63.12 10.15 6.31
C PRO A 17 -64.63 10.41 6.25
N GLY A 18 -65.20 11.05 7.28
CA GLY A 18 -66.63 11.37 7.34
C GLY A 18 -67.54 10.33 8.03
N ALA A 19 -66.99 9.31 8.69
CA ALA A 19 -67.80 8.36 9.46
C ALA A 19 -68.44 9.04 10.70
N VAL A 20 -69.77 9.03 10.75
CA VAL A 20 -70.58 9.52 11.88
C VAL A 20 -70.86 8.37 12.84
N PHE A 21 -70.45 8.50 14.10
CA PHE A 21 -70.76 7.52 15.14
C PHE A 21 -71.71 8.13 16.16
N ALA A 22 -72.79 7.40 16.44
CA ALA A 22 -73.78 7.77 17.43
C ALA A 22 -73.71 6.78 18.59
N MET A 23 -73.48 7.24 19.82
CA MET A 23 -73.49 6.38 21.00
C MET A 23 -74.51 6.87 22.02
N PRO A 24 -75.42 5.99 22.49
CA PRO A 24 -76.33 6.33 23.56
C PRO A 24 -75.60 6.39 24.90
N VAL A 25 -75.65 7.55 25.55
CA VAL A 25 -75.33 7.69 26.96
C VAL A 25 -76.60 7.38 27.74
N MET A 26 -76.59 6.32 28.54
CA MET A 26 -77.68 6.03 29.49
C MET A 26 -77.28 6.63 30.85
N PRO A 27 -78.14 7.44 31.49
CA PRO A 27 -77.85 7.94 32.83
C PRO A 27 -77.74 6.75 33.79
N GLY A 28 -76.69 6.76 34.61
CA GLY A 28 -76.37 5.67 35.54
C GLY A 28 -77.55 5.34 36.45
N GLY A 29 -77.96 4.08 36.42
CA GLY A 29 -79.13 3.57 37.14
C GLY A 29 -79.00 3.68 38.67
N MET A 30 -79.95 4.41 39.26
CA MET A 30 -80.36 4.30 40.66
C MET A 30 -81.10 2.97 40.86
N GLY A 31 -80.75 2.21 41.91
CA GLY A 31 -81.36 0.93 42.23
C GLY A 31 -82.88 1.04 42.47
N MET A 32 -83.65 0.24 41.72
CA MET A 32 -85.11 0.19 41.76
C MET A 32 -85.65 -0.54 43.00
N GLN A 33 -86.75 -0.02 43.56
CA GLN A 33 -87.81 -0.87 44.13
C GLN A 33 -89.20 -0.39 43.66
N GLN A 34 -89.59 -0.94 42.50
CA GLN A 34 -90.93 -1.38 42.09
C GLN A 34 -92.18 -0.66 42.66
N GLN A 35 -92.79 0.24 41.89
CA GLN A 35 -94.24 0.22 41.65
C GLN A 35 -94.60 0.98 40.36
N GLY A 36 -95.58 0.46 39.62
CA GLY A 36 -95.81 0.77 38.21
C GLY A 36 -96.03 2.24 37.84
N ARG A 37 -95.25 2.70 36.86
CA ARG A 37 -95.56 3.79 35.93
C ARG A 37 -94.74 3.56 34.65
N THR A 38 -95.40 3.64 33.51
CA THR A 38 -94.74 3.90 32.23
C THR A 38 -94.11 5.29 32.34
N GLU A 39 -92.78 5.35 32.54
CA GLU A 39 -91.99 6.58 32.47
C GLU A 39 -91.02 6.50 31.29
N GLU A 40 -90.84 7.66 30.68
CA GLU A 40 -90.38 7.94 29.33
C GLU A 40 -89.01 7.32 29.01
N ALA A 41 -88.86 6.88 27.76
CA ALA A 41 -87.57 6.50 27.21
C ALA A 41 -86.59 7.68 27.38
N GLY A 42 -85.55 7.48 28.19
CA GLY A 42 -84.49 8.47 28.40
C GLY A 42 -83.97 8.98 27.06
N SER A 43 -83.90 10.30 26.93
CA SER A 43 -83.41 10.96 25.71
C SER A 43 -81.97 10.54 25.46
N ILE A 44 -81.75 9.77 24.40
CA ILE A 44 -80.42 9.41 23.92
C ILE A 44 -79.77 10.66 23.32
N THR A 45 -78.81 11.27 24.01
CA THR A 45 -77.99 12.34 23.46
C THR A 45 -76.92 11.75 22.55
N ILE A 46 -77.05 12.00 21.24
CA ILE A 46 -76.11 11.53 20.23
C ILE A 46 -75.11 12.65 19.94
N ILE A 47 -73.84 12.45 20.26
CA ILE A 47 -72.77 13.38 19.88
C ILE A 47 -72.07 12.82 18.64
N THR A 48 -72.10 13.60 17.56
CA THR A 48 -71.42 13.25 16.31
C THR A 48 -69.98 13.77 16.35
N VAL A 49 -69.02 12.86 16.25
CA VAL A 49 -67.59 13.20 16.12
C VAL A 49 -67.17 13.04 14.67
N GLN A 50 -66.78 14.14 14.03
CA GLN A 50 -66.23 14.11 12.67
C GLN A 50 -64.71 14.18 12.69
N ARG A 51 -64.07 13.28 11.94
CA ARG A 51 -62.61 13.21 11.76
C ARG A 51 -62.25 13.76 10.38
N ALA A 52 -61.45 14.83 10.36
CA ALA A 52 -60.89 15.41 9.15
C ALA A 52 -59.35 15.30 9.17
N PRO A 53 -58.70 14.67 8.18
CA PRO A 53 -57.25 14.56 8.14
C PRO A 53 -56.59 15.94 7.96
N SER A 54 -55.49 16.21 8.66
CA SER A 54 -54.68 17.41 8.48
C SER A 54 -53.18 17.09 8.44
N VAL A 55 -52.40 18.01 7.86
CA VAL A 55 -50.93 17.91 7.75
C VAL A 55 -50.20 17.80 9.10
N TRP A 56 -50.86 18.15 10.21
CA TRP A 56 -50.32 18.08 11.57
C TRP A 56 -51.00 17.01 12.46
N GLY A 57 -51.76 16.10 11.85
CA GLY A 57 -52.57 15.07 12.52
C GLY A 57 -54.06 15.29 12.30
N ASP A 58 -54.90 14.35 12.73
CA ASP A 58 -56.34 14.45 12.50
C ASP A 58 -56.98 15.56 13.32
N ARG A 59 -57.79 16.40 12.67
CA ARG A 59 -58.64 17.40 13.29
C ARG A 59 -59.99 16.77 13.60
N LEU A 60 -60.36 16.73 14.87
CA LEU A 60 -61.66 16.25 15.34
C LEU A 60 -62.58 17.46 15.57
N THR A 61 -63.77 17.43 14.98
CA THR A 61 -64.84 18.42 15.20
C THR A 61 -66.05 17.73 15.80
N PHE A 62 -66.58 18.32 16.87
CA PHE A 62 -67.73 17.82 17.62
C PHE A 62 -68.92 18.74 17.34
N GLU A 63 -70.04 18.17 16.93
CA GLU A 63 -71.26 18.93 16.65
C GLU A 63 -72.14 18.91 17.91
N ASP A 64 -72.35 20.08 18.51
CA ASP A 64 -73.22 20.24 19.69
C ASP A 64 -74.68 20.33 19.20
N PRO A 65 -75.56 19.37 19.55
CA PRO A 65 -76.93 19.36 19.06
C PRO A 65 -77.80 20.51 19.60
N THR A 66 -77.28 21.37 20.48
CA THR A 66 -78.07 22.44 21.12
C THR A 66 -77.79 23.86 20.61
N GLU A 67 -76.97 24.03 19.56
CA GLU A 67 -76.53 25.36 19.11
C GLU A 67 -77.64 26.32 18.64
N ASP A 68 -78.85 25.84 18.33
CA ASP A 68 -79.93 26.65 17.76
C ASP A 68 -80.87 27.33 18.78
N ARG A 69 -80.63 27.20 20.09
CA ARG A 69 -81.50 27.82 21.12
C ARG A 69 -80.71 28.52 22.22
N ARG A 70 -80.04 29.61 21.87
CA ARG A 70 -79.47 30.55 22.86
C ARG A 70 -80.41 31.72 23.11
N ALA A 71 -81.01 31.77 24.31
CA ALA A 71 -81.33 33.03 24.97
C ALA A 71 -81.55 32.84 26.49
N ASN A 72 -80.60 33.37 27.26
CA ASN A 72 -80.81 34.08 28.53
C ASN A 72 -81.04 33.28 29.84
N ARG A 73 -79.99 33.11 30.68
CA ARG A 73 -79.93 33.44 32.13
C ARG A 73 -78.62 33.01 32.83
N PRO A 74 -78.28 33.56 34.02
CA PRO A 74 -76.91 33.62 34.54
C PRO A 74 -76.51 32.46 35.48
N ALA A 75 -75.19 32.39 35.66
CA ALA A 75 -74.38 31.32 36.24
C ALA A 75 -74.68 30.91 37.70
N ARG A 76 -74.45 29.62 37.99
CA ARG A 76 -74.14 29.12 39.33
C ARG A 76 -72.83 28.34 39.31
N THR A 77 -72.04 28.57 40.36
CA THR A 77 -70.73 27.97 40.65
C THR A 77 -70.82 26.46 40.90
N PRO A 78 -69.90 25.63 40.36
CA PRO A 78 -69.89 24.20 40.60
C PRO A 78 -69.07 23.85 41.84
N GLU A 79 -69.64 23.05 42.74
CA GLU A 79 -68.89 22.39 43.82
C GLU A 79 -69.24 20.89 43.79
N ALA A 80 -68.22 20.07 44.06
CA ALA A 80 -68.15 18.60 44.00
C ALA A 80 -67.80 18.00 42.63
N ASN A 81 -66.53 17.55 42.52
CA ASN A 81 -66.03 16.71 41.44
C ASN A 81 -66.87 15.42 41.34
N PRO A 82 -67.50 15.11 40.20
CA PRO A 82 -68.22 13.87 39.98
C PRO A 82 -67.24 12.68 39.79
N PRO A 83 -67.70 11.44 40.04
CA PRO A 83 -66.85 10.26 39.97
C PRO A 83 -66.32 10.04 38.54
N LEU A 84 -65.00 9.88 38.42
CA LEU A 84 -64.32 9.54 37.17
C LEU A 84 -64.72 8.11 36.74
N LEU A 85 -65.71 7.99 35.86
CA LEU A 85 -65.98 6.74 35.14
C LEU A 85 -64.92 6.55 34.04
N ARG A 86 -63.96 5.65 34.30
CA ARG A 86 -62.91 5.26 33.36
C ARG A 86 -63.45 4.18 32.41
N PHE A 87 -63.77 4.55 31.18
CA PHE A 87 -64.12 3.59 30.13
C PHE A 87 -62.89 3.29 29.26
N VAL A 88 -62.42 2.04 29.28
CA VAL A 88 -61.32 1.53 28.45
C VAL A 88 -61.95 0.82 27.24
N TYR A 89 -61.67 1.28 26.02
CA TYR A 89 -62.12 0.64 24.80
C TYR A 89 -60.99 -0.22 24.21
N GLY A 90 -61.21 -1.52 24.07
CA GLY A 90 -60.24 -2.47 23.49
C GLY A 90 -60.30 -3.85 24.13
N ASP A 91 -59.99 -4.90 23.36
CA ASP A 91 -59.89 -6.29 23.83
C ASP A 91 -58.88 -6.38 24.99
N ASN A 92 -59.26 -7.05 26.08
CA ASN A 92 -58.47 -7.20 27.31
C ASN A 92 -57.23 -8.12 27.13
N SER A 93 -56.78 -8.35 25.90
CA SER A 93 -55.75 -9.34 25.58
C SER A 93 -54.37 -8.77 25.22
N THR A 94 -54.10 -7.48 25.47
CA THR A 94 -52.74 -6.92 25.30
C THR A 94 -52.17 -6.34 26.60
N PRO A 95 -50.89 -6.61 26.94
CA PRO A 95 -50.33 -6.24 28.23
C PRO A 95 -50.34 -4.73 28.45
N THR A 96 -50.78 -4.35 29.63
CA THR A 96 -50.77 -2.99 30.19
C THR A 96 -49.34 -2.48 30.37
N GLU A 97 -48.64 -2.18 29.29
CA GLU A 97 -47.36 -1.44 29.28
C GLU A 97 -47.30 -0.49 28.08
N THR A 98 -48.43 0.12 27.73
CA THR A 98 -48.42 1.21 26.74
C THR A 98 -48.02 2.48 27.47
N ILE A 99 -46.78 2.94 27.26
CA ILE A 99 -46.30 4.27 27.63
C ILE A 99 -47.28 5.29 27.02
N ARG A 100 -48.08 5.95 27.87
CA ARG A 100 -49.11 6.92 27.46
C ARG A 100 -48.49 8.31 27.33
N SER A 101 -48.98 9.11 26.38
CA SER A 101 -48.51 10.49 26.13
C SER A 101 -48.81 11.43 27.32
N ASP A 102 -48.00 12.48 27.49
CA ASP A 102 -48.18 13.56 28.47
C ASP A 102 -49.23 14.62 28.05
N ARG A 103 -49.81 14.49 26.86
CA ARG A 103 -50.84 15.40 26.35
C ARG A 103 -52.21 14.80 26.56
N THR A 104 -52.79 15.11 27.71
CA THR A 104 -54.17 14.78 28.04
C THR A 104 -55.08 15.92 27.57
N VAL A 105 -56.03 15.63 26.68
CA VAL A 105 -57.14 16.54 26.39
C VAL A 105 -58.33 16.06 27.21
N THR A 106 -58.70 16.83 28.23
CA THR A 106 -59.83 16.55 29.12
C THR A 106 -60.99 17.43 28.70
N ILE A 107 -62.03 16.86 28.09
CA ILE A 107 -63.25 17.58 27.74
C ILE A 107 -64.35 17.11 28.70
N ALA A 108 -64.97 18.06 29.40
CA ALA A 108 -66.11 17.81 30.27
C ALA A 108 -67.38 17.57 29.44
N ILE A 109 -68.09 16.49 29.70
CA ILE A 109 -69.42 16.23 29.16
C ILE A 109 -70.43 16.75 30.19
N THR A 110 -71.34 17.64 29.79
CA THR A 110 -72.42 18.15 30.64
C THR A 110 -73.78 17.67 30.12
N GLU A 111 -74.70 17.32 31.01
CA GLU A 111 -76.03 16.79 30.65
C GLU A 111 -77.14 17.80 30.97
N GLY A 112 -77.87 18.25 29.94
CA GLY A 112 -79.02 19.14 30.09
C GLY A 112 -78.68 20.56 30.58
N GLU A 113 -79.71 21.34 30.92
CA GLU A 113 -79.59 22.77 31.32
C GLU A 113 -78.68 23.03 32.55
N SER A 114 -78.35 22.00 33.34
CA SER A 114 -77.39 22.11 34.45
C SER A 114 -75.98 21.87 33.92
N GLN A 115 -75.06 22.80 34.20
CA GLN A 115 -73.63 22.68 33.88
C GLN A 115 -72.91 21.58 34.68
N ASP A 116 -73.62 20.55 35.15
CA ASP A 116 -73.06 19.44 35.89
C ASP A 116 -72.28 18.53 34.94
N VAL A 117 -70.98 18.43 35.21
CA VAL A 117 -70.08 17.57 34.46
C VAL A 117 -70.45 16.13 34.79
N VAL A 118 -70.95 15.36 33.82
CA VAL A 118 -71.35 13.96 34.01
C VAL A 118 -70.19 13.00 33.69
N GLY A 119 -69.15 13.48 33.00
CA GLY A 119 -67.93 12.69 32.78
C GLY A 119 -66.87 13.43 31.97
N TYR A 120 -65.74 12.77 31.78
CA TYR A 120 -64.65 13.24 30.94
C TYR A 120 -64.26 12.16 29.93
N VAL A 121 -63.95 12.56 28.70
CA VAL A 121 -63.31 11.68 27.71
C VAL A 121 -61.83 12.01 27.66
N GLU A 122 -60.99 11.00 27.93
CA GLU A 122 -59.54 11.11 27.80
C GLU A 122 -59.10 10.50 26.45
N LEU A 123 -58.63 11.35 25.54
CA LEU A 123 -58.04 10.92 24.27
C LEU A 123 -56.51 10.99 24.39
N SER A 124 -55.83 9.86 24.30
CA SER A 124 -54.36 9.78 24.28
C SER A 124 -53.91 9.25 22.92
N ASN A 125 -53.17 10.06 22.15
CA ASN A 125 -52.49 9.58 20.95
C ASN A 125 -51.21 8.83 21.38
N GLY A 126 -51.16 7.52 21.14
CA GLY A 126 -50.00 6.69 21.48
C GLY A 126 -48.81 6.93 20.54
N PRO A 127 -47.58 7.20 21.06
CA PRO A 127 -46.40 7.44 20.22
C PRO A 127 -45.70 6.14 19.75
N ALA A 128 -46.37 4.99 19.84
CA ALA A 128 -45.75 3.68 19.58
C ALA A 128 -45.19 3.58 18.15
N PHE A 129 -45.93 4.09 17.16
CA PHE A 129 -45.53 4.06 15.76
C PHE A 129 -44.28 4.91 15.46
N ALA A 130 -44.16 6.08 16.11
CA ALA A 130 -43.03 6.98 15.92
C ALA A 130 -41.73 6.38 16.49
N LEU A 131 -41.80 5.75 17.67
CA LEU A 131 -40.63 5.13 18.32
C LEU A 131 -40.16 3.86 17.59
N GLU A 132 -41.07 3.06 17.02
CA GLU A 132 -40.72 1.88 16.22
C GLU A 132 -40.07 2.25 14.87
N SER A 133 -40.59 3.28 14.22
CA SER A 133 -40.01 3.82 12.98
C SER A 133 -38.58 4.31 13.21
N LEU A 134 -38.34 5.03 14.32
CA LEU A 134 -37.00 5.50 14.69
C LEU A 134 -36.02 4.34 14.96
N ARG A 135 -36.45 3.26 15.60
CA ARG A 135 -35.61 2.07 15.83
C ARG A 135 -35.24 1.37 14.53
N THR A 136 -36.19 1.26 13.60
CA THR A 136 -35.97 0.63 12.30
C THR A 136 -34.99 1.44 11.47
N VAL A 137 -35.19 2.76 11.37
CA VAL A 137 -34.26 3.67 10.68
C VAL A 137 -32.87 3.63 11.33
N LYS A 138 -32.78 3.67 12.66
CA LYS A 138 -31.48 3.56 13.36
C LYS A 138 -30.75 2.26 13.04
N ARG A 139 -31.44 1.12 13.05
CA ARG A 139 -30.84 -0.19 12.71
C ARG A 139 -30.39 -0.23 11.26
N ALA A 140 -31.22 0.28 10.33
CA ALA A 140 -30.86 0.36 8.92
C ALA A 140 -29.61 1.24 8.71
N LEU A 141 -29.54 2.41 9.36
CA LEU A 141 -28.38 3.29 9.31
C LEU A 141 -27.13 2.66 9.92
N LEU A 142 -27.26 1.97 11.06
CA LEU A 142 -26.13 1.27 11.69
C LEU A 142 -25.63 0.11 10.81
N ALA A 143 -26.54 -0.68 10.23
CA ALA A 143 -26.17 -1.75 9.31
C ALA A 143 -25.49 -1.22 8.05
N ALA A 144 -26.02 -0.14 7.46
CA ALA A 144 -25.41 0.53 6.31
C ALA A 144 -24.02 1.09 6.66
N GLY A 145 -23.90 1.77 7.81
CA GLY A 145 -22.63 2.32 8.29
C GLY A 145 -21.57 1.23 8.55
N LEU A 146 -21.96 0.13 9.18
CA LEU A 146 -21.09 -1.04 9.37
C LEU A 146 -20.67 -1.66 8.03
N GLY A 147 -21.60 -1.78 7.08
CA GLY A 147 -21.31 -2.29 5.74
C GLY A 147 -20.28 -1.43 5.01
N VAL A 148 -20.47 -0.11 5.00
CA VAL A 148 -19.52 0.85 4.40
C VAL A 148 -18.16 0.82 5.12
N GLY A 149 -18.17 0.81 6.46
CA GLY A 149 -16.94 0.75 7.25
C GLY A 149 -16.14 -0.53 7.00
N LEU A 150 -16.82 -1.68 6.90
CA LEU A 150 -16.18 -2.95 6.59
C LEU A 150 -15.59 -2.94 5.17
N LEU A 151 -16.35 -2.43 4.19
CA LEU A 151 -15.87 -2.32 2.81
C LEU A 151 -14.63 -1.42 2.71
N ALA A 152 -14.64 -0.27 3.38
CA ALA A 152 -13.50 0.64 3.43
C ALA A 152 -12.27 -0.02 4.08
N ALA A 153 -12.46 -0.79 5.17
CA ALA A 153 -11.39 -1.53 5.82
C ALA A 153 -10.79 -2.61 4.90
N ILE A 154 -11.63 -3.34 4.16
CA ILE A 154 -11.19 -4.36 3.19
C ILE A 154 -10.36 -3.71 2.08
N ILE A 155 -10.86 -2.61 1.47
CA ILE A 155 -10.14 -1.88 0.41
C ILE A 155 -8.81 -1.35 0.95
N GLY A 156 -8.80 -0.75 2.14
CA GLY A 156 -7.59 -0.26 2.79
C GLY A 156 -6.54 -1.36 3.00
N LEU A 157 -6.97 -2.55 3.44
CA LEU A 157 -6.10 -3.72 3.59
C LEU A 157 -5.56 -4.22 2.26
N VAL A 158 -6.38 -4.24 1.20
CA VAL A 158 -5.94 -4.63 -0.15
C VAL A 158 -4.90 -3.65 -0.67
N VAL A 159 -5.18 -2.34 -0.67
CA VAL A 159 -4.26 -1.30 -1.16
C VAL A 159 -2.95 -1.30 -0.37
N SER A 160 -3.01 -1.41 0.96
CA SER A 160 -1.83 -1.49 1.81
C SER A 160 -0.93 -2.67 1.43
N ARG A 161 -1.53 -3.84 1.14
CA ARG A 161 -0.79 -5.05 0.77
C ARG A 161 -0.33 -5.06 -0.69
N SER A 162 -1.12 -4.51 -1.61
CA SER A 162 -0.82 -4.55 -3.05
C SER A 162 0.11 -3.43 -3.49
N LEU A 163 0.08 -2.27 -2.83
CA LEU A 163 0.83 -1.09 -3.26
C LEU A 163 1.88 -0.65 -2.23
N THR A 164 1.47 -0.41 -0.97
CA THR A 164 2.36 0.18 0.03
C THR A 164 3.49 -0.78 0.44
N ALA A 165 3.18 -2.05 0.70
CA ALA A 165 4.17 -3.01 1.15
C ALA A 165 5.30 -3.30 0.12
N PRO A 166 5.02 -3.51 -1.19
CA PRO A 166 6.07 -3.67 -2.20
C PRO A 166 6.97 -2.44 -2.36
N ILE A 167 6.39 -1.23 -2.34
CA ILE A 167 7.18 0.02 -2.46
C ILE A 167 8.16 0.17 -1.28
N GLN A 168 7.71 -0.12 -0.05
CA GLN A 168 8.60 -0.12 1.11
C GLN A 168 9.67 -1.21 1.06
N ALA A 169 9.38 -2.37 0.44
CA ALA A 169 10.38 -3.41 0.23
C ALA A 169 11.45 -2.96 -0.77
N LEU A 170 11.06 -2.32 -1.88
CA LEU A 170 11.98 -1.76 -2.87
C LEU A 170 12.84 -0.65 -2.27
N ALA A 171 12.24 0.26 -1.49
CA ALA A 171 12.98 1.32 -0.80
C ALA A 171 14.03 0.76 0.18
N ARG A 172 13.70 -0.32 0.90
CA ARG A 172 14.65 -1.00 1.79
C ARG A 172 15.79 -1.66 1.03
N ALA A 173 15.50 -2.34 -0.10
CA ALA A 173 16.53 -2.93 -0.94
C ALA A 173 17.47 -1.86 -1.52
N ALA A 174 16.92 -0.72 -1.95
CA ALA A 174 17.71 0.42 -2.43
C ALA A 174 18.60 1.02 -1.32
N ALA A 175 18.07 1.15 -0.09
CA ALA A 175 18.86 1.61 1.05
C ALA A 175 20.02 0.66 1.38
N GLN A 176 19.77 -0.65 1.41
CA GLN A 176 20.82 -1.67 1.64
C GLN A 176 21.92 -1.60 0.58
N MET A 177 21.55 -1.40 -0.69
CA MET A 177 22.51 -1.19 -1.77
C MET A 177 23.33 0.09 -1.58
N GLY A 178 22.69 1.17 -1.13
CA GLY A 178 23.37 2.42 -0.78
C GLY A 178 24.36 2.27 0.39
N ASP A 179 24.08 1.35 1.32
CA ASP A 179 24.96 1.00 2.44
C ASP A 179 26.10 0.03 2.04
N GLY A 180 26.15 -0.37 0.77
CA GLY A 180 27.23 -1.20 0.21
C GLY A 180 26.89 -2.68 -0.01
N ASP A 181 25.67 -3.12 0.33
CA ASP A 181 25.23 -4.48 0.00
C ASP A 181 24.71 -4.55 -1.45
N LEU A 182 25.65 -4.74 -2.38
CA LEU A 182 25.33 -4.88 -3.81
C LEU A 182 24.58 -6.17 -4.15
N SER A 183 24.46 -7.12 -3.21
CA SER A 183 23.70 -8.36 -3.40
C SER A 183 22.21 -8.19 -3.12
N ALA A 184 21.80 -7.07 -2.50
CA ALA A 184 20.41 -6.78 -2.20
C ALA A 184 19.54 -6.77 -3.48
N ARG A 185 18.36 -7.39 -3.40
CA ARG A 185 17.39 -7.47 -4.51
C ARG A 185 15.98 -7.18 -4.03
N ALA A 186 15.19 -6.54 -4.87
CA ALA A 186 13.77 -6.34 -4.64
C ALA A 186 12.98 -7.60 -5.03
N GLN A 187 11.99 -7.99 -4.21
CA GLN A 187 11.09 -9.08 -4.55
C GLN A 187 10.13 -8.64 -5.67
N VAL A 188 10.17 -9.33 -6.81
CA VAL A 188 9.25 -9.09 -7.92
C VAL A 188 7.92 -9.78 -7.61
N LYS A 189 6.86 -8.99 -7.43
CA LYS A 189 5.48 -9.49 -7.30
C LYS A 189 4.61 -8.85 -8.39
N GLY A 190 3.81 -9.67 -9.04
CA GLY A 190 2.88 -9.20 -10.07
C GLY A 190 3.56 -8.83 -11.39
N GLU A 191 2.71 -8.63 -12.40
CA GLU A 191 3.10 -8.19 -13.75
C GLU A 191 2.77 -6.71 -14.01
N ASP A 192 2.33 -6.01 -12.97
CA ASP A 192 1.99 -4.59 -12.99
C ASP A 192 3.24 -3.68 -13.03
N GLU A 193 3.00 -2.37 -12.98
CA GLU A 193 4.04 -1.34 -13.00
C GLU A 193 5.00 -1.45 -11.81
N ILE A 194 4.52 -1.93 -10.66
CA ILE A 194 5.33 -2.13 -9.46
C ILE A 194 6.27 -3.32 -9.64
N GLY A 195 5.75 -4.42 -10.18
CA GLY A 195 6.56 -5.56 -10.60
C GLY A 195 7.60 -5.16 -11.67
N GLY A 196 7.20 -4.29 -12.61
CA GLY A 196 8.10 -3.70 -13.61
C GLY A 196 9.25 -2.91 -12.99
N LEU A 197 8.94 -2.02 -12.04
CA LEU A 197 9.94 -1.25 -11.30
C LEU A 197 10.90 -2.15 -10.52
N ALA A 198 10.40 -3.21 -9.88
CA ALA A 198 11.25 -4.17 -9.16
C ALA A 198 12.21 -4.91 -10.10
N ARG A 199 11.77 -5.29 -11.31
CA ARG A 199 12.64 -5.87 -12.34
C ARG A 199 13.71 -4.88 -12.80
N GLN A 200 13.33 -3.63 -13.06
CA GLN A 200 14.27 -2.58 -13.46
C GLN A 200 15.34 -2.31 -12.39
N PHE A 201 14.92 -2.27 -11.12
CA PHE A 201 15.83 -2.14 -9.99
C PHE A 201 16.81 -3.31 -9.91
N ASN A 202 16.33 -4.55 -10.04
CA ASN A 202 17.20 -5.73 -10.00
C ASN A 202 18.18 -5.78 -11.18
N TYR A 203 17.78 -5.33 -12.37
CA TYR A 203 18.68 -5.22 -13.52
C TYR A 203 19.80 -4.19 -13.27
N MET A 204 19.45 -3.03 -12.71
CA MET A 204 20.43 -2.01 -12.31
C MET A 204 21.36 -2.56 -11.22
N ALA A 205 20.82 -3.26 -10.23
CA ALA A 205 21.57 -3.91 -9.16
C ALA A 205 22.61 -4.91 -9.69
N GLU A 206 22.19 -5.77 -10.63
CA GLU A 206 23.07 -6.74 -11.29
C GLU A 206 24.16 -6.06 -12.12
N SER A 207 23.79 -5.06 -12.93
CA SER A 207 24.75 -4.29 -13.73
C SER A 207 25.80 -3.61 -12.85
N LEU A 208 25.36 -2.98 -11.77
CA LEU A 208 26.25 -2.29 -10.83
C LEU A 208 27.16 -3.28 -10.10
N GLN A 209 26.63 -4.42 -9.64
CA GLN A 209 27.44 -5.48 -9.04
C GLN A 209 28.51 -5.99 -10.01
N ALA A 210 28.16 -6.22 -11.28
CA ALA A 210 29.10 -6.65 -12.31
C ALA A 210 30.23 -5.62 -12.52
N SER A 211 29.89 -4.35 -12.69
CA SER A 211 30.89 -3.28 -12.84
C SER A 211 31.82 -3.15 -11.63
N PHE A 212 31.29 -3.29 -10.41
CA PHE A 212 32.12 -3.28 -9.21
C PHE A 212 33.06 -4.48 -9.13
N THR A 213 32.60 -5.68 -9.52
CA THR A 213 33.47 -6.87 -9.55
C THR A 213 34.58 -6.75 -10.59
N GLU A 214 34.27 -6.19 -11.76
CA GLU A 214 35.24 -5.93 -12.82
C GLU A 214 36.29 -4.92 -12.37
N LEU A 215 35.86 -3.77 -11.83
CA LEU A 215 36.77 -2.75 -11.30
C LEU A 215 37.64 -3.29 -10.15
N ALA A 216 37.09 -4.15 -9.29
CA ALA A 216 37.85 -4.79 -8.23
C ALA A 216 38.94 -5.72 -8.78
N ALA A 217 38.61 -6.50 -9.82
CA ALA A 217 39.56 -7.39 -10.49
C ALA A 217 40.68 -6.59 -11.17
N GLU A 218 40.36 -5.51 -11.89
CA GLU A 218 41.33 -4.60 -12.50
C GLU A 218 42.24 -3.97 -11.45
N ARG A 219 41.68 -3.44 -10.37
CA ARG A 219 42.45 -2.85 -9.26
C ARG A 219 43.40 -3.86 -8.65
N ASP A 220 42.96 -5.09 -8.43
CA ASP A 220 43.78 -6.12 -7.83
C ASP A 220 44.87 -6.61 -8.80
N ALA A 221 44.61 -6.63 -10.11
CA ALA A 221 45.63 -6.87 -11.13
C ALA A 221 46.69 -5.74 -11.14
N LEU A 222 46.27 -4.48 -11.13
CA LEU A 222 47.17 -3.32 -11.05
C LEU A 222 48.04 -3.35 -9.79
N ARG A 223 47.47 -3.71 -8.63
CA ARG A 223 48.22 -3.85 -7.38
C ARG A 223 49.29 -4.93 -7.47
N ARG A 224 48.97 -6.08 -8.06
CA ARG A 224 49.94 -7.16 -8.30
C ARG A 224 51.06 -6.69 -9.23
N PHE A 225 50.70 -6.07 -10.34
CA PHE A 225 51.66 -5.50 -11.29
C PHE A 225 52.62 -4.50 -10.64
N ILE A 226 52.12 -3.56 -9.84
CA ILE A 226 52.96 -2.58 -9.13
C ILE A 226 53.89 -3.27 -8.13
N ALA A 227 53.41 -4.30 -7.42
CA ALA A 227 54.20 -5.05 -6.47
C ALA A 227 55.35 -5.81 -7.18
N ASP A 228 55.04 -6.48 -8.29
CA ASP A 228 56.00 -7.24 -9.09
C ASP A 228 57.06 -6.31 -9.71
N ALA A 229 56.64 -5.20 -10.31
CA ALA A 229 57.55 -4.19 -10.84
C ALA A 229 58.47 -3.61 -9.74
N SER A 230 57.92 -3.34 -8.55
CA SER A 230 58.71 -2.85 -7.42
C SER A 230 59.75 -3.87 -6.96
N HIS A 231 59.44 -5.16 -7.04
CA HIS A 231 60.38 -6.23 -6.69
C HIS A 231 61.50 -6.35 -7.74
N GLU A 232 61.13 -6.40 -9.03
CA GLU A 232 62.07 -6.52 -10.14
C GLU A 232 63.02 -5.31 -10.25
N LEU A 233 62.58 -4.11 -9.86
CA LEU A 233 63.44 -2.93 -9.81
C LEU A 233 64.35 -2.91 -8.56
N ARG A 234 63.88 -3.43 -7.42
CA ARG A 234 64.65 -3.39 -6.16
C ARG A 234 65.92 -4.23 -6.23
N THR A 235 65.87 -5.38 -6.88
CA THR A 235 67.01 -6.31 -6.99
C THR A 235 68.23 -5.68 -7.69
N PRO A 236 68.13 -5.17 -8.93
CA PRO A 236 69.27 -4.55 -9.62
C PRO A 236 69.74 -3.26 -8.92
N ILE A 237 68.82 -2.46 -8.34
CA ILE A 237 69.19 -1.28 -7.54
C ILE A 237 70.02 -1.68 -6.30
N THR A 238 69.64 -2.76 -5.64
CA THR A 238 70.36 -3.26 -4.45
C THR A 238 71.75 -3.77 -4.85
N ALA A 239 71.85 -4.52 -5.96
CA ALA A 239 73.12 -4.98 -6.50
C ALA A 239 74.05 -3.81 -6.86
N LEU A 240 73.53 -2.83 -7.61
CA LEU A 240 74.27 -1.59 -7.95
C LEU A 240 74.78 -0.87 -6.70
N LYS A 241 73.94 -0.75 -5.67
CA LYS A 241 74.36 -0.14 -4.40
C LYS A 241 75.51 -0.91 -3.77
N THR A 242 75.43 -2.24 -3.72
CA THR A 242 76.50 -3.09 -3.18
C THR A 242 77.79 -2.96 -3.99
N PHE A 243 77.72 -2.96 -5.33
CA PHE A 243 78.89 -2.79 -6.18
C PHE A 243 79.54 -1.42 -5.98
N VAL A 244 78.75 -0.35 -5.88
CA VAL A 244 79.26 0.99 -5.56
C VAL A 244 79.92 1.03 -4.17
N GLU A 245 79.35 0.35 -3.17
CA GLU A 245 79.96 0.24 -1.83
C GLU A 245 81.31 -0.53 -1.88
N LEU A 246 81.39 -1.62 -2.66
CA LEU A 246 82.61 -2.40 -2.83
C LEU A 246 83.70 -1.62 -3.58
N LEU A 247 83.34 -0.92 -4.66
CA LEU A 247 84.22 -0.04 -5.43
C LEU A 247 84.79 1.10 -4.60
N ARG A 248 84.02 1.62 -3.63
CA ARG A 248 84.47 2.67 -2.70
C ARG A 248 85.29 2.14 -1.52
N GLY A 249 85.27 0.84 -1.28
CA GLY A 249 85.89 0.21 -0.11
C GLY A 249 86.95 -0.83 -0.51
N PRO A 250 86.72 -2.13 -0.27
CA PRO A 250 87.74 -3.17 -0.45
C PRO A 250 88.34 -3.25 -1.86
N ALA A 251 87.56 -2.94 -2.90
CA ALA A 251 87.98 -3.04 -4.29
C ALA A 251 88.61 -1.74 -4.83
N ALA A 252 88.70 -0.68 -4.02
CA ALA A 252 89.18 0.62 -4.46
C ALA A 252 90.64 0.63 -4.97
N GLN A 253 91.43 -0.40 -4.64
CA GLN A 253 92.85 -0.51 -5.02
C GLN A 253 93.14 -1.72 -5.92
N ASP A 254 92.13 -2.49 -6.30
CA ASP A 254 92.27 -3.66 -7.18
C ASP A 254 91.68 -3.34 -8.57
N PRO A 255 92.52 -3.07 -9.59
CA PRO A 255 92.05 -2.74 -10.93
C PRO A 255 91.22 -3.85 -11.59
N ALA A 256 91.49 -5.11 -11.26
CA ALA A 256 90.75 -6.23 -11.83
C ALA A 256 89.33 -6.30 -11.24
N ALA A 257 89.21 -6.20 -9.91
CA ALA A 257 87.91 -6.16 -9.23
C ALA A 257 87.09 -4.91 -9.64
N GLN A 258 87.74 -3.77 -9.89
CA GLN A 258 87.06 -2.58 -10.40
C GLN A 258 86.43 -2.81 -11.77
N ALA A 259 87.20 -3.40 -12.70
CA ALA A 259 86.71 -3.70 -14.03
C ALA A 259 85.51 -4.66 -13.99
N GLU A 260 85.57 -5.68 -13.13
CA GLU A 260 84.48 -6.65 -12.93
C GLU A 260 83.21 -5.98 -12.38
N PHE A 261 83.31 -5.23 -11.28
CA PHE A 261 82.14 -4.57 -10.68
C PHE A 261 81.54 -3.48 -11.57
N LEU A 262 82.35 -2.80 -12.39
CA LEU A 262 81.84 -1.84 -13.39
C LEU A 262 81.11 -2.56 -14.53
N ALA A 263 81.62 -3.70 -15.00
CA ALA A 263 80.95 -4.50 -16.02
C ALA A 263 79.61 -5.05 -15.49
N GLU A 264 79.58 -5.57 -14.26
CA GLU A 264 78.34 -6.03 -13.61
C GLU A 264 77.36 -4.88 -13.39
N SER A 265 77.84 -3.69 -13.00
CA SER A 265 76.99 -2.51 -12.87
C SER A 265 76.36 -2.09 -14.20
N ALA A 266 77.12 -2.15 -15.30
CA ALA A 266 76.59 -1.89 -16.63
C ALA A 266 75.50 -2.90 -17.01
N ALA A 267 75.73 -4.19 -16.75
CA ALA A 267 74.72 -5.22 -17.00
C ALA A 267 73.43 -5.02 -16.18
N GLN A 268 73.54 -4.57 -14.92
CA GLN A 268 72.35 -4.23 -14.11
C GLN A 268 71.60 -2.98 -14.62
N LEU A 269 72.32 -2.00 -15.19
CA LEU A 269 71.70 -0.83 -15.83
C LEU A 269 70.94 -1.23 -17.10
N ASP A 270 71.55 -2.05 -17.96
CA ASP A 270 70.91 -2.58 -19.16
C ASP A 270 69.63 -3.36 -18.80
N ARG A 271 69.68 -4.15 -17.71
CA ARG A 271 68.50 -4.86 -17.18
C ARG A 271 67.42 -3.90 -16.68
N LEU A 272 67.78 -2.81 -16.00
CA LEU A 272 66.82 -1.79 -15.56
C LEU A 272 66.15 -1.08 -16.75
N GLU A 273 66.92 -0.72 -17.77
CA GLU A 273 66.39 -0.15 -19.02
C GLU A 273 65.41 -1.11 -19.69
N TRP A 274 65.76 -2.40 -19.78
CA TRP A 274 64.86 -3.43 -20.30
C TRP A 274 63.56 -3.57 -19.49
N ILE A 275 63.64 -3.62 -18.14
CA ILE A 275 62.44 -3.72 -17.27
C ILE A 275 61.54 -2.50 -17.47
N THR A 276 62.11 -1.30 -17.48
CA THR A 276 61.36 -0.05 -17.62
C THR A 276 60.72 0.11 -18.99
N ALA A 277 61.40 -0.28 -20.07
CA ALA A 277 60.83 -0.31 -21.41
C ALA A 277 59.63 -1.26 -21.49
N ASN A 278 59.76 -2.49 -20.99
CA ASN A 278 58.67 -3.45 -20.97
C ASN A 278 57.48 -3.00 -20.12
N LEU A 279 57.74 -2.32 -18.99
CA LEU A 279 56.69 -1.77 -18.14
C LEU A 279 55.86 -0.70 -18.87
N LEU A 280 56.54 0.16 -19.62
CA LEU A 280 55.92 1.22 -20.41
C LEU A 280 55.12 0.64 -21.59
N ASP A 281 55.66 -0.38 -22.26
CA ASP A 281 54.98 -1.05 -23.36
C ASP A 281 53.72 -1.79 -22.90
N LEU A 282 53.78 -2.48 -21.75
CA LEU A 282 52.60 -3.11 -21.17
C LEU A 282 51.54 -2.07 -20.77
N SER A 283 51.94 -0.97 -20.12
CA SER A 283 51.04 0.12 -19.76
C SER A 283 50.33 0.73 -20.96
N ARG A 284 51.03 0.90 -22.09
CA ARG A 284 50.45 1.39 -23.35
C ARG A 284 49.48 0.39 -23.97
N LEU A 285 49.80 -0.91 -23.91
CA LEU A 285 48.94 -1.98 -24.39
C LEU A 285 47.63 -2.05 -23.59
N ASP A 286 47.71 -2.01 -22.25
CA ASP A 286 46.53 -2.03 -21.36
C ASP A 286 45.63 -0.80 -21.55
N ALA A 287 46.22 0.36 -21.82
CA ALA A 287 45.47 1.58 -22.09
C ALA A 287 44.75 1.57 -23.46
N HIS A 288 44.85 0.48 -24.23
CA HIS A 288 44.33 0.38 -25.60
C HIS A 288 44.86 1.52 -26.51
N LEU A 289 46.02 2.08 -26.17
CA LEU A 289 46.67 3.18 -26.89
C LEU A 289 47.60 2.67 -28.01
N VAL A 290 47.76 1.36 -28.13
CA VAL A 290 48.54 0.73 -29.18
C VAL A 290 47.59 0.29 -30.28
N GLU A 291 47.57 1.05 -31.37
CA GLU A 291 47.01 0.58 -32.63
C GLU A 291 48.00 -0.38 -33.28
N LEU A 292 47.55 -1.56 -33.69
CA LEU A 292 48.37 -2.52 -34.42
C LEU A 292 48.43 -2.12 -35.88
N ASP A 293 49.64 -1.92 -36.41
CA ASP A 293 49.83 -1.66 -37.83
C ASP A 293 49.92 -2.98 -38.59
N LEU A 294 48.76 -3.50 -39.01
CA LEU A 294 48.66 -4.81 -39.64
C LEU A 294 49.04 -4.74 -41.12
N GLU A 295 50.18 -5.31 -41.48
CA GLU A 295 50.64 -5.42 -42.86
C GLU A 295 50.86 -6.88 -43.29
N PRO A 296 50.83 -7.19 -44.60
CA PRO A 296 51.25 -8.49 -45.12
C PRO A 296 52.77 -8.65 -44.97
N VAL A 297 53.22 -9.61 -44.16
CA VAL A 297 54.63 -9.89 -43.87
C VAL A 297 54.98 -11.30 -44.33
N ASP A 298 56.09 -11.46 -45.04
CA ASP A 298 56.64 -12.78 -45.36
C ASP A 298 57.23 -13.43 -44.08
N ALA A 299 56.73 -14.60 -43.71
CA ALA A 299 57.12 -15.29 -42.50
C ALA A 299 58.58 -15.74 -42.51
N GLY A 300 59.12 -16.10 -43.68
CA GLY A 300 60.50 -16.55 -43.80
C GLY A 300 61.48 -15.41 -43.61
N ASP A 301 61.20 -14.25 -44.22
CA ASP A 301 61.97 -13.02 -44.00
C ASP A 301 61.95 -12.57 -42.54
N LEU A 302 60.78 -12.68 -41.89
CA LEU A 302 60.60 -12.36 -40.48
C LEU A 302 61.40 -13.30 -39.56
N LEU A 303 61.31 -14.62 -39.77
CA LEU A 303 62.08 -15.59 -38.98
C LEU A 303 63.59 -15.42 -39.20
N ALA A 304 64.01 -15.14 -40.43
CA ALA A 304 65.40 -14.87 -40.75
C ALA A 304 65.93 -13.63 -40.02
N SER A 305 65.15 -12.54 -39.94
CA SER A 305 65.54 -11.32 -39.22
C SER A 305 65.65 -11.56 -37.71
N VAL A 306 64.76 -12.38 -37.14
CA VAL A 306 64.78 -12.74 -35.71
C VAL A 306 65.94 -13.65 -35.35
N ILE A 307 66.27 -14.64 -36.21
CA ILE A 307 67.31 -15.64 -35.93
C ILE A 307 68.73 -15.09 -36.18
N ALA A 308 68.91 -14.15 -37.10
CA ALA A 308 70.23 -13.63 -37.49
C ALA A 308 71.13 -13.18 -36.32
N PRO A 309 70.62 -12.46 -35.29
CA PRO A 309 71.41 -12.09 -34.11
C PRO A 309 71.84 -13.26 -33.22
N PHE A 310 71.10 -14.38 -33.22
CA PHE A 310 71.38 -15.54 -32.37
C PHE A 310 72.37 -16.53 -33.00
N ARG A 311 72.48 -16.57 -34.34
CA ARG A 311 73.41 -17.47 -35.04
C ARG A 311 74.88 -17.41 -34.56
N PRO A 312 75.47 -16.24 -34.28
CA PRO A 312 76.83 -16.17 -33.74
C PRO A 312 76.92 -16.70 -32.29
N LEU A 313 75.88 -16.45 -31.48
CA LEU A 313 75.83 -16.85 -30.07
C LEU A 313 75.71 -18.36 -29.87
N THR A 314 75.16 -19.07 -30.86
CA THR A 314 75.05 -20.54 -30.86
C THR A 314 76.25 -21.26 -31.46
N GLN A 315 77.27 -20.56 -31.98
CA GLN A 315 78.49 -21.22 -32.47
C GLN A 315 79.37 -21.75 -31.33
N ASP A 316 79.36 -21.07 -30.19
CA ASP A 316 80.14 -21.44 -28.99
C ASP A 316 79.34 -22.29 -27.98
N ARG A 317 78.04 -22.48 -28.22
CA ARG A 317 77.13 -23.27 -27.38
C ARG A 317 76.61 -24.46 -28.18
N SER A 318 76.44 -25.62 -27.55
CA SER A 318 75.91 -26.83 -28.19
C SER A 318 74.39 -26.74 -28.46
N VAL A 319 73.96 -25.69 -29.13
CA VAL A 319 72.56 -25.37 -29.44
C VAL A 319 72.43 -25.26 -30.95
N GLU A 320 71.48 -25.99 -31.53
CA GLU A 320 71.22 -26.00 -32.97
C GLU A 320 69.95 -25.21 -33.28
N ILE A 321 70.03 -24.24 -34.21
CA ILE A 321 68.87 -23.49 -34.70
C ILE A 321 68.43 -24.07 -36.04
N VAL A 322 67.24 -24.68 -36.07
CA VAL A 322 66.62 -25.22 -37.27
C VAL A 322 65.44 -24.33 -37.67
N GLN A 323 65.43 -23.86 -38.91
CA GLN A 323 64.33 -23.11 -39.51
C GLN A 323 63.67 -23.99 -40.58
N GLU A 324 62.41 -24.37 -40.34
CA GLU A 324 61.60 -25.14 -41.29
C GLU A 324 60.47 -24.27 -41.82
N GLU A 325 60.41 -24.12 -43.15
CA GLU A 325 59.35 -23.37 -43.84
C GLU A 325 58.51 -24.28 -44.74
N PRO A 326 57.19 -24.04 -44.82
CA PRO A 326 56.33 -24.78 -45.75
C PRO A 326 56.73 -24.53 -47.22
N PRO A 327 56.69 -25.55 -48.09
CA PRO A 327 56.94 -25.37 -49.51
C PRO A 327 55.83 -24.50 -50.12
N GLY A 328 56.17 -23.25 -50.47
CA GLY A 328 55.24 -22.25 -51.02
C GLY A 328 55.34 -20.86 -50.36
N GLY A 329 56.13 -20.72 -49.30
CA GLY A 329 56.18 -19.47 -48.51
C GLY A 329 54.90 -19.27 -47.70
N THR A 330 54.96 -18.45 -46.67
CA THR A 330 53.78 -18.12 -45.85
C THR A 330 53.75 -16.61 -45.63
N VAL A 331 52.66 -15.97 -46.05
CA VAL A 331 52.42 -14.55 -45.78
C VAL A 331 51.47 -14.44 -44.60
N LEU A 332 51.90 -13.70 -43.57
CA LEU A 332 51.15 -13.43 -42.35
C LEU A 332 50.58 -12.01 -42.43
N THR A 333 49.44 -11.77 -41.79
CA THR A 333 48.94 -10.40 -41.56
C THR A 333 49.24 -10.04 -40.11
N CYS A 334 50.27 -9.24 -39.88
CA CYS A 334 50.72 -8.88 -38.54
C CYS A 334 51.46 -7.54 -38.53
N ASP A 335 51.59 -6.96 -37.35
CA ASP A 335 52.55 -5.88 -37.09
C ASP A 335 53.96 -6.48 -37.06
N ARG A 336 54.77 -6.16 -38.08
CA ARG A 336 56.12 -6.71 -38.24
C ARG A 336 56.99 -6.44 -37.01
N GLY A 337 57.02 -5.19 -36.55
CA GLY A 337 57.89 -4.78 -35.45
C GLY A 337 57.55 -5.49 -34.15
N ARG A 338 56.26 -5.61 -33.82
CA ARG A 338 55.82 -6.33 -32.61
C ARG A 338 56.03 -7.82 -32.70
N MET A 339 55.82 -8.42 -33.87
CA MET A 339 56.07 -9.85 -34.06
C MET A 339 57.56 -10.18 -33.95
N GLU A 340 58.46 -9.32 -34.46
CA GLU A 340 59.91 -9.46 -34.26
C GLU A 340 60.28 -9.44 -32.77
N ILE A 341 59.70 -8.52 -31.98
CA ILE A 341 59.93 -8.45 -30.52
C ILE A 341 59.45 -9.73 -29.83
N ALA A 342 58.22 -10.18 -30.13
CA ALA A 342 57.65 -11.37 -29.51
C ALA A 342 58.46 -12.64 -29.82
N LEU A 343 58.81 -12.85 -31.08
CA LEU A 343 59.62 -14.01 -31.51
C LEU A 343 61.04 -13.95 -30.95
N ARG A 344 61.65 -12.75 -30.89
CA ARG A 344 62.97 -12.58 -30.26
C ARG A 344 62.94 -12.90 -28.77
N ASN A 345 61.90 -12.47 -28.05
CA ASN A 345 61.74 -12.80 -26.62
C ASN A 345 61.56 -14.30 -26.39
N LEU A 346 60.85 -15.00 -27.29
CA LEU A 346 60.72 -16.46 -27.21
C LEU A 346 62.04 -17.18 -27.52
N ALA A 347 62.78 -16.70 -28.54
CA ALA A 347 64.06 -17.27 -28.93
C ALA A 347 65.15 -17.06 -27.88
N ASP A 348 65.16 -15.92 -27.18
CA ASP A 348 66.12 -15.63 -26.10
C ASP A 348 65.85 -16.48 -24.84
N ASN A 349 64.58 -16.84 -24.60
CA ASN A 349 64.18 -17.69 -23.48
C ASN A 349 64.43 -19.20 -23.72
N ALA A 350 64.55 -19.64 -24.98
CA ALA A 350 64.67 -21.04 -25.37
C ALA A 350 66.12 -21.55 -25.29
#